data_AF-Q4R161-F1
#
_entry.id   AF-Q4R161-F1
#
_cell.length_a   1.000
_cell.length_b   1.000
_cell.length_c   1.000
_cell.angle_alpha   90.00
_cell.angle_beta   90.00
_cell.angle_gamma   90.00
#
_symmetry.space_group_name_H-M   'P 1'
#
loop_
_entity.id
_entity.type
_entity.pdbx_description
1 polymer ?
#
loop_
_entity_poly.entity_id
_entity_poly.type
_entity_poly.pdbx_seq_one_letter_code
_entity_poly.pdbx_strand_id
1 'polypeptide(L)'
;MFHLASLICSGCEDGETNQFYDNLEKRQCYCSCQHSLCTQCFNKYKNCPICAKPLVRTENYAARQIYEQFKENPMIVFNKWWCSIQNTDAPEMCPSCHVDRRKFHWCIECEMKLENSEAKFRRARIFPRTDLQKQLCKISGVRFGFAIFASRVICSDCVLQDHDGHHIVSVKNLYAAMMNDKSITGSATQVATQFLWSEIAERSGKCLLRTMRLKRACLKLFWTARAPSYNIFSVDQSKFFEPLVQMSDDYIDRVRKNVEHQFVCANSPWKNCNCTQIMRKMQELALKNQIEKRYVEIVSELELQEITECPLKMERVQDLLDKSNKMSRMQLHKLYTVFCWNYYRTDTYELFNETDRKPLICSQCKVSTCFECYNRLYNECGFCECSIMAVFLKYKDDVEARTNHEALELLKFYKENCIEVLEEWWASDAFQLGFCLSCSSYSEDLEICVYCELVLRRSVLRTDAESPDNFKKGMKIRFNYKWLGGLPLRWQCSDCVDRLFKEDQGAWKQGCNHFLQRRSPIKITKEYAEHNCKATVIRLKEIKNYGFALKSATFRLVFKILRAGIEEKGHFRNGISQTYWLLYSRIQYFLRNSLNGRKSVEMEELKVNISRLIGELKAHSYRNE
;
A
#
# COMPACT_ATOMS: atom_id res chain seq x y z
N MET A 1 19.64 5.31 -26.89
CA MET A 1 19.21 4.28 -25.94
C MET A 1 20.34 3.40 -25.40
N PHE A 2 21.31 2.93 -26.18
CA PHE A 2 22.28 1.89 -25.75
C PHE A 2 23.15 2.28 -24.56
N HIS A 3 23.43 3.58 -24.41
CA HIS A 3 24.17 4.10 -23.26
C HIS A 3 23.54 3.72 -21.90
N LEU A 4 22.23 3.41 -21.83
CA LEU A 4 21.56 2.94 -20.61
C LEU A 4 22.17 1.62 -20.07
N ALA A 5 22.83 0.82 -20.90
CA ALA A 5 23.50 -0.41 -20.47
C ALA A 5 24.65 -0.13 -19.47
N SER A 6 25.18 1.09 -19.44
CA SER A 6 26.17 1.52 -18.43
C SER A 6 25.60 1.61 -17.01
N LEU A 7 24.27 1.63 -16.85
CA LEU A 7 23.62 1.71 -15.55
C LEU A 7 23.39 0.36 -14.89
N ILE A 8 23.36 -0.72 -15.67
CA ILE A 8 22.92 -2.04 -15.20
C ILE A 8 23.94 -3.14 -15.48
N CYS A 9 23.95 -4.14 -14.61
CA CYS A 9 24.77 -5.32 -14.76
C CYS A 9 24.06 -6.38 -15.61
N SER A 10 24.67 -6.77 -16.73
CA SER A 10 24.16 -7.85 -17.58
C SER A 10 24.06 -9.20 -16.88
N GLY A 11 24.85 -9.43 -15.82
CA GLY A 11 24.77 -10.64 -14.98
C GLY A 11 23.65 -10.60 -13.93
N CYS A 12 23.06 -9.44 -13.64
CA CYS A 12 21.93 -9.30 -12.72
C CYS A 12 20.57 -9.45 -13.42
N GLU A 13 20.54 -9.53 -14.76
CA GLU A 13 19.28 -9.70 -15.52
C GLU A 13 18.57 -11.04 -15.23
N ASP A 14 19.22 -12.00 -14.58
CA ASP A 14 18.67 -13.30 -14.15
C ASP A 14 17.71 -13.21 -12.94
N GLY A 15 16.73 -12.30 -12.98
CA GLY A 15 15.62 -12.24 -12.01
C GLY A 15 15.90 -11.51 -10.70
N GLU A 16 17.02 -10.79 -10.55
CA GLU A 16 17.21 -9.90 -9.40
C GLU A 16 16.38 -8.61 -9.52
N THR A 17 15.85 -8.13 -8.40
CA THR A 17 15.02 -6.91 -8.34
C THR A 17 15.82 -5.62 -8.52
N ASN A 18 17.11 -5.62 -8.18
CA ASN A 18 18.01 -4.47 -8.34
C ASN A 18 19.15 -4.81 -9.30
N GLN A 19 19.11 -4.28 -10.52
CA GLN A 19 20.13 -4.51 -11.56
C GLN A 19 21.17 -3.39 -11.64
N PHE A 20 20.96 -2.29 -10.90
CA PHE A 20 21.83 -1.12 -10.97
C PHE A 20 23.17 -1.38 -10.29
N TYR A 21 24.21 -0.75 -10.83
CA TYR A 21 25.49 -0.66 -10.14
C TYR A 21 25.38 0.21 -8.89
N ASP A 22 26.33 0.05 -7.96
CA ASP A 22 26.48 0.90 -6.79
C ASP A 22 27.98 1.05 -6.42
N ASN A 23 28.26 1.90 -5.44
CA ASN A 23 29.62 2.22 -5.02
C ASN A 23 30.25 1.24 -4.02
N LEU A 24 29.50 0.24 -3.54
CA LEU A 24 29.90 -0.65 -2.45
C LEU A 24 29.92 -2.11 -2.89
N GLU A 25 28.75 -2.68 -3.17
CA GLU A 25 28.52 -4.10 -3.40
C GLU A 25 28.43 -4.47 -4.88
N LYS A 26 27.91 -3.58 -5.74
CA LYS A 26 27.73 -3.78 -7.19
C LYS A 26 28.59 -2.80 -7.99
N ARG A 27 29.89 -2.77 -7.71
CA ARG A 27 30.85 -1.93 -8.46
C ARG A 27 31.06 -2.46 -9.88
N GLN A 28 31.27 -1.55 -10.82
CA GLN A 28 31.48 -1.88 -12.24
C GLN A 28 32.87 -2.48 -12.49
N CYS A 29 32.91 -3.62 -13.17
CA CYS A 29 34.12 -4.33 -13.55
C CYS A 29 34.16 -4.53 -15.08
N TYR A 30 35.33 -4.31 -15.69
CA TYR A 30 35.63 -4.78 -17.03
C TYR A 30 35.92 -6.29 -17.04
N CYS A 31 35.54 -6.94 -18.13
CA CYS A 31 36.02 -8.26 -18.52
C CYS A 31 37.15 -8.13 -19.55
N SER A 32 37.95 -9.18 -19.75
CA SER A 32 38.85 -9.32 -20.91
C SER A 32 38.13 -9.15 -22.27
N CYS A 33 36.81 -9.38 -22.28
CA CYS A 33 35.93 -9.19 -23.42
C CYS A 33 35.26 -7.80 -23.48
N GLN A 34 35.70 -6.83 -22.66
CA GLN A 34 35.18 -5.46 -22.55
C GLN A 34 33.71 -5.31 -22.09
N HIS A 35 32.96 -6.40 -21.93
CA HIS A 35 31.64 -6.36 -21.31
C HIS A 35 31.73 -5.98 -19.83
N SER A 36 30.75 -5.22 -19.34
CA SER A 36 30.68 -4.79 -17.93
C SER A 36 29.82 -5.72 -17.09
N LEU A 37 30.33 -6.11 -15.92
CA LEU A 37 29.62 -6.87 -14.88
C LEU A 37 29.82 -6.21 -13.52
N CYS A 38 28.90 -6.44 -12.58
CA CYS A 38 29.09 -5.99 -11.20
C CYS A 38 29.99 -6.95 -10.42
N THR A 39 30.58 -6.49 -9.32
CA THR A 39 31.43 -7.27 -8.42
C THR A 39 30.78 -8.56 -7.90
N GLN A 40 29.48 -8.55 -7.59
CA GLN A 40 28.75 -9.77 -7.18
C GLN A 40 28.64 -10.79 -8.32
N CYS A 41 28.25 -10.35 -9.52
CA CYS A 41 28.18 -11.23 -10.69
C CYS A 41 29.54 -11.77 -11.10
N PHE A 42 30.60 -10.98 -10.92
CA PHE A 42 31.96 -11.45 -11.17
C PHE A 42 32.31 -12.65 -10.28
N ASN A 43 31.95 -12.61 -9.00
CA ASN A 43 32.16 -13.74 -8.09
C ASN A 43 31.25 -14.94 -8.41
N LYS A 44 30.10 -14.70 -9.05
CA LYS A 44 29.10 -15.73 -9.38
C LYS A 44 29.43 -16.51 -10.65
N TYR A 45 29.90 -15.86 -11.72
CA TYR A 45 30.13 -16.49 -13.01
C TYR A 45 31.61 -16.78 -13.25
N LYS A 46 31.93 -17.92 -13.89
CA LYS A 46 33.30 -18.24 -14.34
C LYS A 46 33.63 -17.62 -15.70
N ASN A 47 32.62 -17.56 -16.59
CA ASN A 47 32.70 -17.05 -17.94
C ASN A 47 31.72 -15.89 -18.13
N CYS A 48 32.01 -14.97 -19.05
CA CYS A 48 31.13 -13.85 -19.36
C CYS A 48 29.76 -14.36 -19.82
N PRO A 49 28.65 -13.93 -19.20
CA PRO A 49 27.31 -14.37 -19.61
C PRO A 49 26.91 -13.84 -21.00
N ILE A 50 27.61 -12.83 -21.52
CA ILE A 50 27.34 -12.22 -22.83
C ILE A 50 28.02 -12.99 -23.95
N CYS A 51 29.31 -13.33 -23.80
CA CYS A 51 30.14 -13.88 -24.88
C CYS A 51 30.93 -15.15 -24.52
N ALA A 52 30.69 -15.75 -23.35
CA ALA A 52 31.33 -16.97 -22.85
C ALA A 52 32.86 -16.94 -22.66
N LYS A 53 33.54 -15.82 -22.91
CA LYS A 53 34.99 -15.66 -22.68
C LYS A 53 35.32 -15.71 -21.17
N PRO A 54 36.49 -16.25 -20.77
CA PRO A 54 36.93 -16.26 -19.37
C PRO A 54 36.99 -14.86 -18.75
N LEU A 55 36.55 -14.75 -17.49
CA LEU A 55 36.50 -13.50 -16.76
C LEU A 55 37.84 -13.16 -16.09
N VAL A 56 38.28 -11.91 -16.23
CA VAL A 56 39.41 -11.31 -15.49
C VAL A 56 38.91 -10.02 -14.87
N ARG A 57 39.07 -9.86 -13.54
CA ARG A 57 38.51 -8.71 -12.81
C ARG A 57 39.42 -7.50 -12.96
N THR A 58 38.91 -6.45 -13.57
CA THR A 58 39.49 -5.10 -13.47
C THR A 58 38.39 -4.12 -13.12
N GLU A 59 38.58 -3.29 -12.10
CA GLU A 59 37.58 -2.27 -11.74
C GLU A 59 37.51 -1.18 -12.83
N ASN A 60 36.30 -0.84 -13.25
CA ASN A 60 36.06 0.13 -14.32
C ASN A 60 35.75 1.52 -13.72
N TYR A 61 36.82 2.26 -13.40
CA TYR A 61 36.70 3.61 -12.82
C TYR A 61 36.02 4.61 -13.76
N ALA A 62 36.22 4.50 -15.08
CA ALA A 62 35.61 5.41 -16.05
C ALA A 62 34.09 5.25 -16.10
N ALA A 63 33.59 4.03 -16.18
CA ALA A 63 32.15 3.79 -16.21
C ALA A 63 31.49 4.03 -14.84
N ARG A 64 32.24 3.86 -13.74
CA ARG A 64 31.83 4.34 -12.40
C ARG A 64 31.65 5.86 -12.39
N GLN A 65 32.57 6.62 -12.96
CA GLN A 65 32.46 8.08 -13.04
C GLN A 65 31.22 8.51 -13.85
N ILE A 66 30.95 7.82 -14.97
CA ILE A 66 29.72 8.06 -15.77
C ILE A 66 28.46 7.79 -14.93
N TYR A 67 28.45 6.70 -14.16
CA TYR A 67 27.33 6.37 -13.28
C TYR A 67 27.14 7.43 -12.17
N GLU A 68 28.23 7.92 -11.57
CA GLU A 68 28.19 9.01 -10.58
C GLU A 68 27.64 10.32 -11.20
N GLN A 69 28.02 10.66 -12.42
CA GLN A 69 27.44 11.80 -13.15
C GLN A 69 25.94 11.64 -13.40
N PHE A 70 25.48 10.42 -13.73
CA PHE A 70 24.06 10.15 -13.88
C PHE A 70 23.31 10.24 -12.54
N LYS A 71 23.95 9.91 -11.41
CA LYS A 71 23.37 10.14 -10.08
C LYS A 71 23.25 11.62 -9.75
N GLU A 72 24.16 12.48 -10.20
CA GLU A 72 24.08 13.93 -9.99
C GLU A 72 22.86 14.55 -10.70
N ASN A 73 22.62 14.16 -11.96
CA ASN A 73 21.43 14.57 -12.71
C ASN A 73 20.71 13.37 -13.37
N PRO A 74 19.85 12.66 -12.61
CA PRO A 74 19.13 11.49 -13.09
C PRO A 74 18.19 11.77 -14.27
N MET A 75 17.73 13.01 -14.40
CA MET A 75 16.84 13.41 -15.50
C MET A 75 17.53 13.38 -16.86
N ILE A 76 18.87 13.52 -16.92
CA ILE A 76 19.61 13.35 -18.19
C ILE A 76 19.39 11.96 -18.77
N VAL A 77 19.38 10.92 -17.93
CA VAL A 77 19.16 9.53 -18.34
C VAL A 77 17.77 9.38 -18.97
N PHE A 78 16.74 9.87 -18.27
CA PHE A 78 15.37 9.80 -18.75
C PHE A 78 15.16 10.63 -20.02
N ASN A 79 15.71 11.85 -20.09
CA ASN A 79 15.60 12.73 -21.25
C ASN A 79 16.29 12.14 -22.48
N LYS A 80 17.51 11.58 -22.33
CA LYS A 80 18.21 10.91 -23.43
C LYS A 80 17.43 9.70 -23.94
N TRP A 81 16.87 8.89 -23.04
CA TRP A 81 16.00 7.78 -23.39
C TRP A 81 14.75 8.26 -24.14
N TRP A 82 14.03 9.24 -23.60
CA TRP A 82 12.82 9.82 -24.19
C TRP A 82 13.05 10.35 -25.60
N CYS A 83 14.11 11.13 -25.80
CA CYS A 83 14.49 11.64 -27.11
C CYS A 83 14.91 10.53 -28.08
N SER A 84 15.58 9.46 -27.61
CA SER A 84 16.00 8.35 -28.47
C SER A 84 14.83 7.50 -29.00
N ILE A 85 13.69 7.51 -28.29
CA ILE A 85 12.45 6.90 -28.80
C ILE A 85 11.81 7.77 -29.89
N GLN A 86 11.91 9.09 -29.76
CA GLN A 86 11.38 10.03 -30.74
C GLN A 86 12.25 10.14 -32.00
N ASN A 87 13.57 9.94 -31.85
CA ASN A 87 14.54 10.04 -32.95
C ASN A 87 15.49 8.84 -32.97
N THR A 88 15.16 7.85 -33.80
CA THR A 88 15.97 6.63 -33.97
C THR A 88 17.29 6.85 -34.72
N ASP A 89 17.50 8.04 -35.31
CA ASP A 89 18.69 8.36 -36.12
C ASP A 89 19.76 9.13 -35.32
N ALA A 90 19.54 9.35 -34.02
CA ALA A 90 20.52 9.94 -33.12
C ALA A 90 21.79 9.07 -33.03
N PRO A 91 23.01 9.65 -33.04
CA PRO A 91 24.23 8.90 -32.81
C PRO A 91 24.22 8.22 -31.43
N GLU A 92 24.65 6.97 -31.37
CA GLU A 92 24.94 6.25 -30.14
C GLU A 92 26.37 5.70 -30.18
N MET A 93 26.95 5.44 -29.02
CA MET A 93 28.27 4.84 -28.93
C MET A 93 28.20 3.35 -29.29
N CYS A 94 29.07 2.90 -30.19
CA CYS A 94 29.18 1.47 -30.50
C CYS A 94 29.89 0.71 -29.37
N PRO A 95 29.33 -0.41 -28.87
CA PRO A 95 29.96 -1.17 -27.79
C PRO A 95 31.27 -1.85 -28.21
N SER A 96 31.49 -2.08 -29.51
CA SER A 96 32.71 -2.70 -30.04
C SER A 96 33.84 -1.69 -30.26
N CYS A 97 33.56 -0.54 -30.89
CA CYS A 97 34.60 0.45 -31.23
C CYS A 97 34.60 1.72 -30.38
N HIS A 98 33.60 1.90 -29.51
CA HIS A 98 33.44 3.07 -28.62
C HIS A 98 33.35 4.43 -29.34
N VAL A 99 32.97 4.44 -30.61
CA VAL A 99 32.75 5.64 -31.42
C VAL A 99 31.25 5.88 -31.62
N ASP A 100 30.84 7.15 -31.66
CA ASP A 100 29.46 7.54 -31.99
C ASP A 100 29.12 7.19 -33.45
N ARG A 101 28.04 6.42 -33.62
CA ARG A 101 27.57 5.88 -34.89
C ARG A 101 26.04 5.96 -34.96
N ARG A 102 25.48 6.01 -36.17
CA ARG A 102 24.01 6.11 -36.37
C ARG A 102 23.38 4.81 -36.86
N LYS A 103 24.16 3.94 -37.49
CA LYS A 103 23.68 2.70 -38.11
C LYS A 103 24.20 1.50 -37.32
N PHE A 104 23.28 0.82 -36.66
CA PHE A 104 23.53 -0.37 -35.86
C PHE A 104 22.88 -1.59 -36.46
N HIS A 105 23.57 -2.71 -36.28
CA HIS A 105 23.18 -4.01 -36.77
C HIS A 105 23.33 -5.08 -35.70
N TRP A 106 22.71 -6.22 -35.97
CA TRP A 106 22.72 -7.40 -35.15
C TRP A 106 23.19 -8.59 -35.99
N CYS A 107 24.23 -9.28 -35.56
CA CYS A 107 24.77 -10.43 -36.28
C CYS A 107 24.09 -11.72 -35.81
N ILE A 108 23.21 -12.28 -36.65
CA ILE A 108 22.47 -13.51 -36.34
C ILE A 108 23.42 -14.70 -36.23
N GLU A 109 24.45 -14.74 -37.07
CA GLU A 109 25.40 -15.84 -37.10
C GLU A 109 26.27 -15.90 -35.85
N CYS A 110 26.70 -14.76 -35.32
CA CYS A 110 27.39 -14.70 -34.02
C CYS A 110 26.50 -15.15 -32.87
N GLU A 111 25.19 -14.84 -32.90
CA GLU A 111 24.25 -15.34 -31.91
C GLU A 111 24.09 -16.85 -31.93
N MET A 112 24.07 -17.45 -33.12
CA MET A 112 23.97 -18.90 -33.26
C MET A 112 25.20 -19.63 -32.69
N LYS A 113 26.37 -18.99 -32.70
CA LYS A 113 27.61 -19.55 -32.13
C LYS A 113 27.66 -19.53 -30.60
N LEU A 114 26.83 -18.72 -29.93
CA LEU A 114 26.76 -18.70 -28.47
C LEU A 114 25.93 -19.90 -27.99
N GLU A 115 26.57 -20.93 -27.42
CA GLU A 115 25.94 -22.20 -26.97
C GLU A 115 24.69 -22.03 -26.07
N ASN A 116 24.56 -20.90 -25.38
CA ASN A 116 23.37 -20.54 -24.59
C ASN A 116 22.10 -20.29 -25.43
N SER A 117 22.24 -20.16 -26.75
CA SER A 117 21.15 -19.81 -27.66
C SER A 117 20.36 -21.04 -28.12
N GLU A 118 21.00 -22.20 -28.31
CA GLU A 118 20.31 -23.42 -28.75
C GLU A 118 19.20 -23.88 -27.79
N ALA A 119 19.42 -23.74 -26.48
CA ALA A 119 18.41 -24.09 -25.48
C ALA A 119 17.18 -23.17 -25.51
N LYS A 120 17.34 -21.87 -25.86
CA LYS A 120 16.23 -20.91 -25.98
C LYS A 120 15.56 -20.94 -27.36
N PHE A 121 16.30 -21.19 -28.43
CA PHE A 121 15.79 -21.26 -29.80
C PHE A 121 14.87 -22.47 -30.06
N ARG A 122 15.00 -23.58 -29.31
CA ARG A 122 14.22 -24.80 -29.52
C ARG A 122 12.69 -24.63 -29.40
N ARG A 123 12.18 -23.61 -28.71
CA ARG A 123 10.71 -23.44 -28.51
C ARG A 123 9.97 -22.77 -29.68
N ALA A 124 10.64 -22.25 -30.70
CA ALA A 124 9.98 -21.52 -31.80
C ALA A 124 9.46 -22.40 -32.97
N ARG A 125 9.32 -23.72 -32.79
CA ARG A 125 8.84 -24.64 -33.84
C ARG A 125 7.32 -24.81 -33.85
N ILE A 126 6.52 -23.75 -33.98
CA ILE A 126 5.08 -23.95 -34.27
C ILE A 126 4.57 -22.88 -35.27
N PHE A 127 4.12 -23.37 -36.43
CA PHE A 127 3.38 -22.73 -37.55
C PHE A 127 4.15 -21.93 -38.64
N PRO A 128 3.80 -22.14 -39.93
CA PRO A 128 4.49 -21.54 -41.08
C PRO A 128 3.96 -20.14 -41.40
N ARG A 129 4.87 -19.16 -41.47
CA ARG A 129 4.70 -17.84 -42.13
C ARG A 129 6.00 -17.48 -42.88
N THR A 130 6.02 -16.37 -43.62
CA THR A 130 7.09 -15.94 -44.57
C THR A 130 8.54 -16.05 -44.04
N ASP A 131 9.55 -16.13 -44.92
CA ASP A 131 10.95 -16.42 -44.52
C ASP A 131 11.58 -15.38 -43.57
N LEU A 132 11.29 -14.09 -43.75
CA LEU A 132 11.68 -13.04 -42.80
C LEU A 132 11.01 -13.26 -41.44
N GLN A 133 9.74 -13.68 -41.42
CA GLN A 133 9.03 -14.06 -40.19
C GLN A 133 9.52 -15.37 -39.58
N LYS A 134 9.99 -16.38 -40.35
CA LYS A 134 10.64 -17.58 -39.79
C LYS A 134 11.93 -17.23 -39.07
N GLN A 135 12.71 -16.32 -39.65
CA GLN A 135 13.96 -15.83 -39.06
C GLN A 135 13.70 -14.98 -37.81
N LEU A 136 12.72 -14.08 -37.87
CA LEU A 136 12.26 -13.31 -36.70
C LEU A 136 11.59 -14.20 -35.65
N CYS A 137 10.89 -15.29 -36.02
CA CYS A 137 10.32 -16.26 -35.08
C CYS A 137 11.41 -17.01 -34.31
N LYS A 138 12.51 -17.40 -34.99
CA LYS A 138 13.70 -17.92 -34.31
C LYS A 138 14.18 -16.90 -33.28
N ILE A 139 14.32 -15.63 -33.65
CA ILE A 139 14.76 -14.55 -32.74
C ILE A 139 13.75 -14.26 -31.61
N SER A 140 12.44 -14.33 -31.88
CA SER A 140 11.36 -14.01 -30.92
C SER A 140 11.29 -14.95 -29.72
N GLY A 141 11.86 -16.15 -29.82
CA GLY A 141 12.01 -17.08 -28.70
C GLY A 141 13.19 -16.71 -27.76
N VAL A 142 14.11 -15.86 -28.22
CA VAL A 142 15.29 -15.48 -27.45
C VAL A 142 14.98 -14.29 -26.56
N ARG A 143 14.57 -14.58 -25.32
CA ARG A 143 14.53 -13.56 -24.27
C ARG A 143 15.95 -13.31 -23.75
N PHE A 144 16.55 -12.20 -24.18
CA PHE A 144 17.68 -11.55 -23.51
C PHE A 144 17.21 -10.19 -22.98
N GLY A 145 17.77 -9.74 -21.86
CA GLY A 145 17.46 -8.42 -21.33
C GLY A 145 18.15 -7.32 -22.13
N PHE A 146 17.82 -6.07 -21.80
CA PHE A 146 18.28 -4.90 -22.53
C PHE A 146 19.81 -4.73 -22.49
N ALA A 147 20.47 -5.08 -21.39
CA ALA A 147 21.93 -4.95 -21.26
C ALA A 147 22.67 -5.87 -22.23
N ILE A 148 22.20 -7.12 -22.35
CA ILE A 148 22.75 -8.09 -23.29
C ILE A 148 22.50 -7.60 -24.72
N PHE A 149 21.30 -7.13 -25.03
CA PHE A 149 20.99 -6.57 -26.34
C PHE A 149 21.92 -5.40 -26.71
N ALA A 150 22.00 -4.40 -25.84
CA ALA A 150 22.83 -3.21 -26.05
C ALA A 150 24.34 -3.53 -26.14
N SER A 151 24.80 -4.62 -25.53
CA SER A 151 26.20 -5.06 -25.61
C SER A 151 26.54 -5.82 -26.90
N ARG A 152 25.53 -6.31 -27.64
CA ARG A 152 25.72 -7.17 -28.82
C ARG A 152 25.40 -6.49 -30.15
N VAL A 153 24.88 -5.27 -30.12
CA VAL A 153 24.72 -4.45 -31.33
C VAL A 153 26.07 -3.94 -31.82
N ILE A 154 26.26 -3.93 -33.14
CA ILE A 154 27.52 -3.53 -33.79
C ILE A 154 27.24 -2.43 -34.81
N CYS A 155 28.16 -1.47 -34.94
CA CYS A 155 28.01 -0.42 -35.95
C CYS A 155 28.36 -0.95 -37.36
N SER A 156 27.90 -0.25 -38.41
CA SER A 156 28.23 -0.61 -39.79
C SER A 156 29.73 -0.79 -40.07
N ASP A 157 30.61 -0.04 -39.41
CA ASP A 157 32.04 -0.14 -39.67
C ASP A 157 32.63 -1.41 -39.04
N CYS A 158 32.21 -1.73 -37.81
CA CYS A 158 32.58 -2.99 -37.15
C CYS A 158 32.03 -4.20 -37.92
N VAL A 159 30.86 -4.06 -38.56
CA VAL A 159 30.32 -5.10 -39.45
C VAL A 159 31.31 -5.42 -40.57
N LEU A 160 31.83 -4.39 -41.23
CA LEU A 160 32.77 -4.56 -42.35
C LEU A 160 34.13 -5.13 -41.93
N GLN A 161 34.54 -4.90 -40.69
CA GLN A 161 35.84 -5.35 -40.17
C GLN A 161 35.80 -6.80 -39.67
N ASP A 162 34.85 -7.13 -38.81
CA ASP A 162 34.86 -8.39 -38.04
C ASP A 162 33.71 -9.34 -38.40
N HIS A 163 32.74 -8.88 -39.19
CA HIS A 163 31.52 -9.63 -39.51
C HIS A 163 31.21 -9.66 -41.02
N ASP A 164 32.22 -9.45 -41.87
CA ASP A 164 32.02 -9.55 -43.31
C ASP A 164 31.53 -10.95 -43.71
N GLY A 165 30.57 -11.00 -44.63
CA GLY A 165 29.88 -12.23 -45.04
C GLY A 165 28.90 -12.83 -44.03
N HIS A 166 28.85 -12.35 -42.77
CA HIS A 166 27.88 -12.86 -41.80
C HIS A 166 26.45 -12.42 -42.12
N HIS A 167 25.47 -13.21 -41.68
CA HIS A 167 24.07 -12.80 -41.76
C HIS A 167 23.71 -11.75 -40.70
N ILE A 168 23.36 -10.55 -41.15
CA ILE A 168 23.21 -9.36 -40.31
C ILE A 168 21.86 -8.68 -40.58
N VAL A 169 21.21 -8.19 -39.52
CA VAL A 169 19.95 -7.44 -39.58
C VAL A 169 20.14 -6.06 -38.99
N SER A 170 19.59 -5.04 -39.65
CA SER A 170 19.61 -3.68 -39.08
C SER A 170 18.76 -3.62 -37.82
N VAL A 171 19.23 -2.90 -36.81
CA VAL A 171 18.49 -2.69 -35.56
C VAL A 171 17.14 -2.01 -35.82
N LYS A 172 17.06 -1.13 -36.82
CA LYS A 172 15.79 -0.50 -37.24
C LYS A 172 14.76 -1.53 -37.71
N ASN A 173 15.20 -2.51 -38.52
CA ASN A 173 14.33 -3.59 -38.98
C ASN A 173 13.98 -4.54 -37.83
N LEU A 174 14.93 -4.79 -36.92
CA LEU A 174 14.68 -5.54 -35.70
C LEU A 174 13.64 -4.85 -34.81
N TYR A 175 13.74 -3.54 -34.59
CA TYR A 175 12.71 -2.77 -33.88
C TYR A 175 11.38 -2.84 -34.60
N ALA A 176 11.31 -2.56 -35.91
CA ALA A 176 10.05 -2.64 -36.64
C ALA A 176 9.38 -4.02 -36.53
N ALA A 177 10.18 -5.10 -36.56
CA ALA A 177 9.72 -6.46 -36.33
C ALA A 177 9.31 -6.72 -34.87
N MET A 178 10.04 -6.16 -33.91
CA MET A 178 9.83 -6.28 -32.46
C MET A 178 8.89 -5.22 -31.90
N MET A 179 8.33 -4.28 -32.67
CA MET A 179 7.32 -3.33 -32.17
C MET A 179 6.06 -4.07 -31.70
N ASN A 180 5.86 -5.32 -32.16
CA ASN A 180 4.88 -6.25 -31.58
C ASN A 180 5.38 -6.94 -30.30
N ASP A 181 6.70 -7.09 -30.12
CA ASP A 181 7.35 -7.62 -28.93
C ASP A 181 7.85 -6.49 -28.02
N LYS A 182 7.01 -6.12 -27.05
CA LYS A 182 7.29 -5.09 -26.02
C LYS A 182 8.52 -5.40 -25.13
N SER A 183 9.30 -6.44 -25.41
CA SER A 183 10.40 -6.92 -24.56
C SER A 183 11.59 -5.95 -24.46
N ILE A 184 12.22 -5.55 -25.57
CA ILE A 184 13.45 -4.73 -25.54
C ILE A 184 13.14 -3.27 -25.20
N THR A 185 12.18 -2.66 -25.90
CA THR A 185 11.76 -1.28 -25.60
C THR A 185 11.20 -1.18 -24.20
N GLY A 186 10.38 -2.15 -23.78
CA GLY A 186 9.89 -2.25 -22.40
C GLY A 186 11.01 -2.39 -21.37
N SER A 187 12.05 -3.18 -21.67
CA SER A 187 13.22 -3.32 -20.79
C SER A 187 14.03 -2.03 -20.70
N ALA A 188 14.28 -1.33 -21.82
CA ALA A 188 14.96 -0.04 -21.80
C ALA A 188 14.15 1.03 -21.05
N THR A 189 12.83 1.07 -21.26
CA THR A 189 11.89 1.89 -20.49
C THR A 189 12.00 1.57 -19.01
N GLN A 190 12.02 0.28 -18.65
CA GLN A 190 12.16 -0.15 -17.27
C GLN A 190 13.46 0.35 -16.65
N VAL A 191 14.60 0.26 -17.35
CA VAL A 191 15.89 0.78 -16.85
C VAL A 191 15.82 2.28 -16.60
N ALA A 192 15.39 3.07 -17.59
CA ALA A 192 15.34 4.52 -17.47
C ALA A 192 14.39 4.99 -16.35
N THR A 193 13.23 4.35 -16.23
CA THR A 193 12.21 4.69 -15.22
C THR A 193 12.57 4.21 -13.82
N GLN A 194 13.12 3.00 -13.67
CA GLN A 194 13.57 2.48 -12.38
C GLN A 194 14.77 3.24 -11.84
N PHE A 195 15.72 3.65 -12.71
CA PHE A 195 16.85 4.48 -12.29
C PHE A 195 16.36 5.83 -11.77
N LEU A 196 15.49 6.50 -12.53
CA LEU A 196 14.93 7.77 -12.08
C LEU A 196 14.18 7.60 -10.74
N TRP A 197 13.43 6.51 -10.58
CA TRP A 197 12.67 6.23 -9.37
C TRP A 197 13.56 5.92 -8.14
N SER A 198 14.64 5.15 -8.30
CA SER A 198 15.58 4.87 -7.20
C SER A 198 16.22 6.16 -6.70
N GLU A 199 16.61 7.05 -7.62
CA GLU A 199 17.20 8.34 -7.26
C GLU A 199 16.20 9.28 -6.57
N ILE A 200 14.90 9.22 -6.89
CA ILE A 200 13.86 9.96 -6.14
C ILE A 200 13.71 9.42 -4.73
N ALA A 201 13.75 8.09 -4.57
CA ALA A 201 13.63 7.45 -3.27
C ALA A 201 14.81 7.83 -2.36
N GLU A 202 16.05 7.82 -2.90
CA GLU A 202 17.25 8.26 -2.20
C GLU A 202 17.21 9.76 -1.84
N ARG A 203 16.68 10.60 -2.73
CA ARG A 203 16.55 12.06 -2.53
C ARG A 203 15.31 12.47 -1.72
N SER A 204 14.57 11.52 -1.13
CA SER A 204 13.38 11.84 -0.35
C SER A 204 13.73 12.81 0.81
N GLY A 205 13.36 14.07 0.62
CA GLY A 205 13.80 15.17 1.48
C GLY A 205 12.94 15.36 2.72
N LYS A 206 13.31 16.35 3.55
CA LYS A 206 12.58 16.74 4.78
C LYS A 206 11.11 17.13 4.53
N CYS A 207 10.76 17.55 3.30
CA CYS A 207 9.40 17.90 2.91
C CYS A 207 8.68 16.73 2.21
N LEU A 208 7.72 16.12 2.92
CA LEU A 208 6.86 15.07 2.41
C LEU A 208 6.02 15.49 1.18
N LEU A 209 5.39 16.67 1.18
CA LEU A 209 4.55 17.12 0.06
C LEU A 209 5.34 17.30 -1.24
N ARG A 210 6.56 17.83 -1.12
CA ARG A 210 7.47 17.96 -2.25
C ARG A 210 7.83 16.60 -2.85
N THR A 211 8.18 15.65 -2.00
CA THR A 211 8.48 14.27 -2.40
C THR A 211 7.26 13.60 -3.05
N MET A 212 6.07 13.78 -2.48
CA MET A 212 4.81 13.27 -3.07
C MET A 212 4.55 13.86 -4.45
N ARG A 213 4.75 15.17 -4.62
CA ARG A 213 4.57 15.88 -5.89
C ARG A 213 5.55 15.40 -6.96
N LEU A 214 6.84 15.28 -6.63
CA LEU A 214 7.85 14.76 -7.53
C LEU A 214 7.55 13.32 -7.96
N LYS A 215 7.23 12.43 -7.00
CA LYS A 215 6.83 11.04 -7.28
C LYS A 215 5.60 10.97 -8.19
N ARG A 216 4.59 11.82 -7.96
CA ARG A 216 3.36 11.85 -8.77
C ARG A 216 3.63 12.31 -10.21
N ALA A 217 4.45 13.35 -10.38
CA ALA A 217 4.83 13.84 -11.70
C ALA A 217 5.66 12.79 -12.48
N CYS A 218 6.58 12.09 -11.81
CA CYS A 218 7.35 11.02 -12.45
C CYS A 218 6.47 9.84 -12.88
N LEU A 219 5.47 9.44 -12.08
CA LEU A 219 4.54 8.40 -12.52
C LEU A 219 3.73 8.80 -13.76
N LYS A 220 3.39 10.07 -13.93
CA LYS A 220 2.74 10.54 -15.16
C LYS A 220 3.65 10.29 -16.38
N LEU A 221 4.95 10.58 -16.26
CA LEU A 221 5.93 10.27 -17.30
C LEU A 221 6.01 8.75 -17.56
N PHE A 222 6.04 7.94 -16.51
CA PHE A 222 6.19 6.48 -16.62
C PHE A 222 4.94 5.80 -17.20
N TRP A 223 3.76 6.34 -16.90
CA TRP A 223 2.50 5.91 -17.48
C TRP A 223 2.48 6.13 -18.99
N THR A 224 2.87 7.32 -19.45
CA THR A 224 2.97 7.63 -20.89
C THR A 224 4.06 6.81 -21.58
N ALA A 225 5.17 6.58 -20.90
CA ALA A 225 6.24 5.69 -21.35
C ALA A 225 5.79 4.22 -21.54
N ARG A 226 4.57 3.86 -21.09
CA ARG A 226 4.06 2.49 -21.03
C ARG A 226 5.02 1.56 -20.30
N ALA A 227 5.67 2.05 -19.25
CA ALA A 227 6.58 1.25 -18.44
C ALA A 227 5.86 0.01 -17.91
N PRO A 228 6.45 -1.20 -18.02
CA PRO A 228 5.82 -2.42 -17.50
C PRO A 228 5.49 -2.24 -16.02
N SER A 229 4.20 -2.38 -15.72
CA SER A 229 3.56 -1.71 -14.58
C SER A 229 3.76 -2.38 -13.22
N TYR A 230 4.50 -3.48 -13.15
CA TYR A 230 4.44 -4.35 -11.96
C TYR A 230 5.18 -3.80 -10.73
N ASN A 231 6.34 -3.15 -10.90
CA ASN A 231 7.15 -2.70 -9.75
C ASN A 231 7.11 -1.19 -9.49
N ILE A 232 6.88 -0.35 -10.49
CA ILE A 232 6.92 1.10 -10.27
C ILE A 232 5.57 1.61 -9.72
N PHE A 233 4.46 1.04 -10.18
CA PHE A 233 3.12 1.44 -9.74
C PHE A 233 2.65 0.72 -8.47
N SER A 234 3.40 -0.28 -7.98
CA SER A 234 3.16 -0.93 -6.68
C SER A 234 3.83 -0.21 -5.50
N VAL A 235 4.61 0.86 -5.75
CA VAL A 235 5.47 1.52 -4.75
C VAL A 235 4.84 2.81 -4.21
N ASP A 236 4.79 2.92 -2.88
CA ASP A 236 4.67 4.12 -2.01
C ASP A 236 4.00 5.36 -2.61
N GLN A 237 2.87 5.17 -3.29
CA GLN A 237 1.97 6.24 -3.68
C GLN A 237 0.81 6.29 -2.72
N SER A 238 0.30 7.51 -2.51
CA SER A 238 -0.98 7.63 -1.86
C SER A 238 -2.05 6.97 -2.71
N LYS A 239 -2.83 6.10 -2.07
CA LYS A 239 -4.03 5.49 -2.63
C LYS A 239 -5.11 6.49 -3.04
N PHE A 240 -5.02 7.74 -2.59
CA PHE A 240 -6.03 8.76 -2.86
C PHE A 240 -5.78 9.53 -4.15
N PHE A 241 -4.64 9.33 -4.82
CA PHE A 241 -4.44 9.90 -6.15
C PHE A 241 -5.39 9.26 -7.16
N GLU A 242 -5.96 10.07 -8.04
CA GLU A 242 -6.78 9.58 -9.14
C GLU A 242 -5.98 8.61 -10.05
N PRO A 243 -6.66 7.65 -10.70
CA PRO A 243 -6.05 6.85 -11.76
C PRO A 243 -5.43 7.73 -12.85
N LEU A 244 -4.29 7.32 -13.37
CA LEU A 244 -3.67 8.02 -14.49
C LEU A 244 -4.44 7.75 -15.77
N VAL A 245 -4.77 8.81 -16.50
CA VAL A 245 -5.42 8.75 -17.81
C VAL A 245 -4.40 9.03 -18.92
N GLN A 246 -4.77 8.78 -20.17
CA GLN A 246 -3.93 9.16 -21.31
C GLN A 246 -3.76 10.68 -21.35
N MET A 247 -2.52 11.13 -21.56
CA MET A 247 -2.12 12.53 -21.57
C MET A 247 -1.64 12.94 -22.96
N SER A 248 -1.77 14.22 -23.31
CA SER A 248 -1.24 14.77 -24.57
C SER A 248 0.28 14.96 -24.51
N ASP A 249 0.95 14.92 -25.67
CA ASP A 249 2.40 15.09 -25.75
C ASP A 249 2.88 16.44 -25.19
N ASP A 250 2.15 17.53 -25.48
CA ASP A 250 2.40 18.86 -24.92
C ASP A 250 2.34 18.87 -23.38
N TYR A 251 1.34 18.19 -22.81
CA TYR A 251 1.24 18.07 -21.35
C TYR A 251 2.43 17.28 -20.78
N ILE A 252 2.87 16.22 -21.47
CA ILE A 252 4.01 15.40 -21.05
C ILE A 252 5.32 16.18 -21.10
N ASP A 253 5.51 17.04 -22.09
CA ASP A 253 6.67 17.93 -22.13
C ASP A 253 6.67 18.93 -20.98
N ARG A 254 5.50 19.45 -20.57
CA ARG A 254 5.40 20.28 -19.35
C ARG A 254 5.72 19.50 -18.09
N VAL A 255 5.22 18.26 -17.96
CA VAL A 255 5.54 17.38 -16.83
C VAL A 255 7.05 17.12 -16.77
N ARG A 256 7.68 16.85 -17.92
CA ARG A 256 9.12 16.56 -18.02
C ARG A 256 9.97 17.74 -17.53
N LYS A 257 9.69 18.95 -18.02
CA LYS A 257 10.36 20.19 -17.57
C LYS A 257 10.12 20.45 -16.08
N ASN A 258 8.90 20.22 -15.61
CA ASN A 258 8.55 20.39 -14.21
C ASN A 258 9.29 19.40 -13.29
N VAL A 259 9.41 18.14 -13.69
CA VAL A 259 10.18 17.12 -12.95
C VAL A 259 11.65 17.52 -12.87
N GLU A 260 12.25 17.93 -13.98
CA GLU A 260 13.65 18.39 -14.03
C GLU A 260 13.90 19.57 -13.08
N HIS A 261 13.04 20.59 -13.12
CA HIS A 261 13.12 21.71 -12.17
C HIS A 261 12.95 21.25 -10.71
N GLN A 262 11.98 20.38 -10.42
CA GLN A 262 11.76 19.85 -9.08
C GLN A 262 12.96 19.05 -8.55
N PHE A 263 13.65 18.31 -9.41
CA PHE A 263 14.86 17.53 -9.07
C PHE A 263 16.03 18.40 -8.67
N VAL A 264 16.33 19.45 -9.45
CA VAL A 264 17.40 20.42 -9.14
C VAL A 264 17.16 21.00 -7.75
N CYS A 265 15.91 21.36 -7.48
CA CYS A 265 15.58 21.99 -6.23
C CYS A 265 15.44 20.96 -5.07
N ALA A 266 15.30 19.65 -5.33
CA ALA A 266 14.89 18.61 -4.36
C ALA A 266 15.77 18.56 -3.09
N ASN A 267 17.08 18.77 -3.27
CA ASN A 267 18.05 18.74 -2.17
C ASN A 267 18.06 20.02 -1.32
N SER A 268 17.39 21.09 -1.77
CA SER A 268 17.28 22.34 -1.01
C SER A 268 16.17 22.22 0.04
N PRO A 269 16.46 22.28 1.34
CA PRO A 269 15.43 22.27 2.36
C PRO A 269 14.60 23.55 2.28
N TRP A 270 13.27 23.42 2.23
CA TRP A 270 12.40 24.56 2.50
C TRP A 270 12.52 24.96 3.98
N LYS A 271 12.84 26.22 4.24
CA LYS A 271 12.80 26.77 5.60
C LYS A 271 11.38 26.61 6.15
N ASN A 272 11.24 26.21 7.42
CA ASN A 272 9.97 26.11 8.16
C ASN A 272 8.97 25.03 7.68
N CYS A 273 9.44 23.96 7.02
CA CYS A 273 8.55 22.88 6.59
C CYS A 273 8.21 21.88 7.73
N ASN A 274 6.95 21.87 8.20
CA ASN A 274 6.45 20.96 9.23
C ASN A 274 5.60 19.79 8.71
N CYS A 275 5.47 19.60 7.39
CA CYS A 275 4.52 18.63 6.83
C CYS A 275 4.77 17.18 7.27
N THR A 276 6.02 16.80 7.47
CA THR A 276 6.38 15.46 7.96
C THR A 276 5.98 15.29 9.43
N GLN A 277 6.16 16.32 10.26
CA GLN A 277 5.76 16.30 11.67
C GLN A 277 4.23 16.26 11.81
N ILE A 278 3.51 17.05 11.03
CA ILE A 278 2.04 17.05 11.01
C ILE A 278 1.51 15.68 10.58
N MET A 279 2.08 15.07 9.52
CA MET A 279 1.69 13.71 9.10
C MET A 279 1.88 12.69 10.22
N ARG A 280 3.04 12.69 10.92
CA ARG A 280 3.29 11.77 12.05
C ARG A 280 2.31 11.99 13.19
N LYS A 281 2.12 13.24 13.63
CA LYS A 281 1.15 13.59 14.68
C LYS A 281 -0.25 13.09 14.34
N MET A 282 -0.70 13.28 13.10
CA MET A 282 -2.00 12.81 12.66
C MET A 282 -2.07 11.28 12.55
N GLN A 283 -0.98 10.61 12.19
CA GLN A 283 -0.90 9.14 12.21
C GLN A 283 -1.01 8.57 13.64
N GLU A 284 -0.33 9.17 14.61
CA GLU A 284 -0.41 8.81 16.05
C GLU A 284 -1.85 8.97 16.59
N LEU A 285 -2.58 9.98 16.13
CA LEU A 285 -4.00 10.19 16.45
C LEU A 285 -4.95 9.27 15.65
N ALA A 286 -4.40 8.35 14.85
CA ALA A 286 -5.12 7.46 13.94
C ALA A 286 -5.97 8.20 12.88
N LEU A 287 -5.52 9.36 12.42
CA LEU A 287 -6.15 10.17 11.37
C LEU A 287 -5.39 10.10 10.03
N LYS A 288 -4.58 9.05 9.83
CA LYS A 288 -3.71 8.85 8.66
C LYS A 288 -4.43 9.10 7.33
N ASN A 289 -5.58 8.46 7.11
CA ASN A 289 -6.29 8.59 5.84
C ASN A 289 -6.77 10.04 5.58
N GLN A 290 -7.21 10.74 6.63
CA GLN A 290 -7.75 12.11 6.50
C GLN A 290 -6.65 13.11 6.12
N ILE A 291 -5.49 13.02 6.79
CA ILE A 291 -4.37 13.89 6.47
C ILE A 291 -3.76 13.56 5.12
N GLU A 292 -3.70 12.29 4.74
CA GLU A 292 -3.17 11.84 3.45
C GLU A 292 -4.04 12.32 2.28
N LYS A 293 -5.38 12.28 2.42
CA LYS A 293 -6.32 12.88 1.46
C LYS A 293 -6.03 14.37 1.27
N ARG A 294 -5.92 15.14 2.36
CA ARG A 294 -5.63 16.58 2.28
C ARG A 294 -4.28 16.83 1.61
N TYR A 295 -3.28 15.96 1.81
CA TYR A 295 -1.99 16.09 1.14
C TYR A 295 -2.10 15.81 -0.36
N VAL A 296 -2.89 14.82 -0.76
CA VAL A 296 -3.19 14.55 -2.16
C VAL A 296 -3.95 15.70 -2.81
N GLU A 297 -4.95 16.26 -2.15
CA GLU A 297 -5.70 17.45 -2.62
C GLU A 297 -4.74 18.60 -2.94
N ILE A 298 -3.82 18.93 -2.01
CA ILE A 298 -2.80 19.98 -2.19
C ILE A 298 -1.89 19.66 -3.39
N VAL A 299 -1.41 18.42 -3.51
CA VAL A 299 -0.51 18.02 -4.61
C VAL A 299 -1.23 18.09 -5.96
N SER A 300 -2.50 17.68 -6.01
CA SER A 300 -3.32 17.69 -7.23
C SER A 300 -3.69 19.11 -7.66
N GLU A 301 -3.99 20.01 -6.72
CA GLU A 301 -4.25 21.44 -6.98
C GLU A 301 -3.02 22.15 -7.58
N LEU A 302 -1.84 21.90 -7.01
CA LEU A 302 -0.61 22.58 -7.40
C LEU A 302 0.10 21.95 -8.60
N GLU A 303 -0.23 20.70 -8.93
CA GLU A 303 0.22 19.92 -10.08
C GLU A 303 1.58 20.34 -10.68
N LEU A 304 1.58 21.21 -11.70
CA LEU A 304 2.76 21.68 -12.44
C LEU A 304 3.23 23.11 -12.06
N GLN A 305 2.57 23.78 -11.12
CA GLN A 305 2.91 25.14 -10.69
C GLN A 305 4.29 25.22 -10.03
N GLU A 306 5.06 26.26 -10.32
CA GLU A 306 6.32 26.51 -9.61
C GLU A 306 6.01 26.99 -8.18
N ILE A 307 6.62 26.36 -7.19
CA ILE A 307 6.41 26.69 -5.77
C ILE A 307 7.76 26.86 -5.08
N THR A 308 7.90 27.96 -4.35
CA THR A 308 9.15 28.36 -3.69
C THR A 308 9.20 27.93 -2.22
N GLU A 309 8.08 27.52 -1.64
CA GLU A 309 7.95 27.13 -0.24
C GLU A 309 7.01 25.94 -0.04
N CYS A 310 6.94 25.43 1.19
CA CYS A 310 6.04 24.33 1.53
C CYS A 310 4.58 24.77 1.37
N PRO A 311 3.78 24.07 0.54
CA PRO A 311 2.39 24.44 0.32
C PRO A 311 1.48 24.06 1.49
N LEU A 312 2.00 23.35 2.50
CA LEU A 312 1.27 23.09 3.73
C LEU A 312 1.25 24.36 4.60
N LYS A 313 0.25 25.20 4.36
CA LYS A 313 -0.12 26.28 5.26
C LYS A 313 -1.03 25.75 6.38
N MET A 314 -0.94 26.30 7.58
CA MET A 314 -1.69 25.79 8.75
C MET A 314 -3.20 25.84 8.53
N GLU A 315 -3.68 26.88 7.84
CA GLU A 315 -5.07 27.09 7.46
C GLU A 315 -5.62 25.92 6.64
N ARG A 316 -4.77 25.26 5.82
CA ARG A 316 -5.17 24.11 4.99
C ARG A 316 -5.39 22.83 5.80
N VAL A 317 -5.02 22.78 7.07
CA VAL A 317 -5.19 21.60 7.94
C VAL A 317 -5.81 21.92 9.29
N GLN A 318 -6.13 23.19 9.56
CA GLN A 318 -6.62 23.65 10.86
C GLN A 318 -7.91 22.93 11.26
N ASP A 319 -8.82 22.72 10.30
CA ASP A 319 -10.08 21.97 10.50
C ASP A 319 -9.82 20.54 10.99
N LEU A 320 -8.86 19.85 10.37
CA LEU A 320 -8.46 18.51 10.77
C LEU A 320 -7.75 18.50 12.12
N LEU A 321 -6.93 19.51 12.41
CA LEU A 321 -6.25 19.65 13.69
C LEU A 321 -7.24 19.93 14.83
N ASP A 322 -8.20 20.83 14.63
CA ASP A 322 -9.24 21.14 15.62
C ASP A 322 -10.12 19.92 15.89
N LYS A 323 -10.49 19.20 14.82
CA LYS A 323 -11.20 17.93 14.92
C LYS A 323 -10.38 16.88 15.67
N SER A 324 -9.08 16.80 15.38
CA SER A 324 -8.17 15.87 16.06
C SER A 324 -8.04 16.20 17.55
N ASN A 325 -7.94 17.48 17.91
CA ASN A 325 -7.88 17.93 19.30
C ASN A 325 -9.16 17.56 20.03
N LYS A 326 -10.33 17.81 19.41
CA LYS A 326 -11.64 17.42 19.96
C LYS A 326 -11.75 15.90 20.17
N MET A 327 -11.26 15.10 19.23
CA MET A 327 -11.28 13.63 19.35
C MET A 327 -10.21 13.07 20.29
N SER A 328 -9.10 13.78 20.49
CA SER A 328 -7.93 13.29 21.22
C SER A 328 -8.13 13.23 22.73
N ARG A 329 -9.09 13.99 23.28
CA ARG A 329 -9.27 14.12 24.73
C ARG A 329 -9.52 12.77 25.40
N MET A 330 -10.50 12.01 24.93
CA MET A 330 -10.78 10.64 25.41
C MET A 330 -10.52 9.57 24.35
N GLN A 331 -9.98 9.93 23.18
CA GLN A 331 -9.63 9.00 22.09
C GLN A 331 -10.73 7.97 21.75
N LEU A 332 -12.01 8.35 21.84
CA LEU A 332 -13.15 7.41 21.78
C LEU A 332 -13.18 6.53 20.51
N HIS A 333 -12.66 7.01 19.38
CA HIS A 333 -12.53 6.22 18.16
C HIS A 333 -11.60 5.01 18.35
N LYS A 334 -10.63 5.07 19.27
CA LYS A 334 -9.71 3.98 19.59
C LYS A 334 -10.27 2.98 20.62
N LEU A 335 -11.51 3.12 21.12
CA LEU A 335 -12.12 2.17 22.08
C LEU A 335 -11.96 0.71 21.65
N TYR A 336 -12.03 0.42 20.35
CA TYR A 336 -11.91 -0.94 19.81
C TYR A 336 -10.50 -1.52 19.93
N THR A 337 -9.47 -0.68 20.07
CA THR A 337 -8.06 -1.11 20.01
C THR A 337 -7.56 -1.72 21.32
N VAL A 338 -8.30 -1.58 22.42
CA VAL A 338 -7.96 -2.16 23.73
C VAL A 338 -8.61 -3.53 24.00
N PHE A 339 -9.24 -4.11 22.97
CA PHE A 339 -9.94 -5.39 23.06
C PHE A 339 -9.32 -6.46 22.16
N CYS A 340 -9.24 -7.67 22.68
CA CYS A 340 -9.04 -8.86 21.87
C CYS A 340 -10.35 -9.22 21.15
N TRP A 341 -10.32 -9.12 19.83
CA TRP A 341 -11.46 -9.43 18.97
C TRP A 341 -11.48 -10.86 18.44
N ASN A 342 -10.55 -11.71 18.88
CA ASN A 342 -10.53 -13.10 18.45
C ASN A 342 -11.62 -13.90 19.21
N TYR A 343 -12.69 -14.20 18.48
CA TYR A 343 -14.02 -14.57 18.95
C TYR A 343 -14.22 -16.08 19.18
N TYR A 344 -13.16 -16.88 19.05
CA TYR A 344 -13.26 -18.32 18.75
C TYR A 344 -14.02 -19.20 19.75
N ARG A 345 -14.15 -18.80 21.03
CA ARG A 345 -14.82 -19.64 22.06
C ARG A 345 -15.96 -18.98 22.82
N THR A 346 -15.84 -17.70 23.13
CA THR A 346 -16.69 -17.08 24.16
C THR A 346 -17.78 -16.19 23.58
N ASP A 347 -17.83 -16.06 22.25
CA ASP A 347 -18.74 -15.11 21.58
C ASP A 347 -18.65 -13.67 22.14
N THR A 348 -17.51 -13.34 22.77
CA THR A 348 -17.28 -12.10 23.50
C THR A 348 -15.86 -11.61 23.22
N TYR A 349 -15.73 -10.31 23.01
CA TYR A 349 -14.46 -9.60 23.02
C TYR A 349 -14.10 -9.26 24.47
N GLU A 350 -12.84 -9.35 24.84
CA GLU A 350 -12.37 -9.04 26.19
C GLU A 350 -11.26 -8.01 26.17
N LEU A 351 -11.11 -7.29 27.27
CA LEU A 351 -10.00 -6.35 27.44
C LEU A 351 -8.67 -7.09 27.40
N PHE A 352 -7.65 -6.41 26.88
CA PHE A 352 -6.28 -6.85 27.08
C PHE A 352 -5.87 -6.71 28.55
N ASN A 353 -4.80 -7.40 28.94
CA ASN A 353 -4.16 -7.27 30.25
C ASN A 353 -2.66 -7.57 30.10
N GLU A 354 -1.89 -7.52 31.18
CA GLU A 354 -0.44 -7.75 31.13
C GLU A 354 -0.03 -9.24 31.14
N THR A 355 -0.98 -10.16 31.33
CA THR A 355 -0.73 -11.58 31.58
C THR A 355 -1.24 -12.46 30.43
N ASP A 356 -2.34 -13.20 30.62
CA ASP A 356 -2.88 -14.16 29.66
C ASP A 356 -3.45 -13.46 28.40
N ARG A 357 -3.95 -12.24 28.57
CA ARG A 357 -4.52 -11.42 27.49
C ARG A 357 -3.57 -10.30 27.04
N LYS A 358 -2.26 -10.49 27.13
CA LYS A 358 -1.26 -9.55 26.59
C LYS A 358 -1.46 -9.29 25.09
N PRO A 359 -1.58 -8.04 24.63
CA PRO A 359 -1.84 -7.74 23.22
C PRO A 359 -0.56 -7.92 22.40
N LEU A 360 -0.62 -8.73 21.35
CA LEU A 360 0.47 -8.94 20.40
C LEU A 360 0.14 -8.34 19.04
N ILE A 361 1.02 -7.47 18.52
CA ILE A 361 0.87 -6.85 17.20
C ILE A 361 1.19 -7.87 16.10
N CYS A 362 0.27 -8.02 15.14
CA CYS A 362 0.57 -8.78 13.93
C CYS A 362 1.59 -8.04 13.04
N SER A 363 2.67 -8.72 12.63
CA SER A 363 3.69 -8.15 11.75
C SER A 363 3.16 -7.67 10.40
N GLN A 364 2.15 -8.37 9.85
CA GLN A 364 1.53 -8.06 8.56
C GLN A 364 0.41 -7.02 8.69
N CYS A 365 -0.70 -7.34 9.38
CA CYS A 365 -1.88 -6.47 9.42
C CYS A 365 -1.88 -5.41 10.54
N LYS A 366 -0.89 -5.41 11.44
CA LYS A 366 -0.77 -4.48 12.59
C LYS A 366 -1.90 -4.52 13.63
N VAL A 367 -2.92 -5.35 13.45
CA VAL A 367 -3.98 -5.56 14.45
C VAL A 367 -3.45 -6.42 15.61
N SER A 368 -3.89 -6.10 16.83
CA SER A 368 -3.51 -6.83 18.04
C SER A 368 -4.42 -8.01 18.34
N THR A 369 -3.83 -9.15 18.70
CA THR A 369 -4.52 -10.34 19.24
C THR A 369 -3.90 -10.69 20.58
N CYS A 370 -4.70 -11.14 21.55
CA CYS A 370 -4.12 -11.48 22.85
C CYS A 370 -3.29 -12.78 22.80
N PHE A 371 -2.31 -12.91 23.68
CA PHE A 371 -1.39 -14.05 23.75
C PHE A 371 -2.12 -15.41 23.87
N GLU A 372 -3.13 -15.52 24.72
CA GLU A 372 -3.97 -16.73 24.84
C GLU A 372 -4.65 -17.10 23.51
N CYS A 373 -5.28 -16.12 22.85
CA CYS A 373 -5.94 -16.31 21.56
C CYS A 373 -4.96 -16.69 20.46
N TYR A 374 -3.75 -16.12 20.49
CA TYR A 374 -2.68 -16.43 19.57
C TYR A 374 -2.19 -17.88 19.70
N ASN A 375 -1.90 -18.34 20.93
CA ASN A 375 -1.50 -19.73 21.19
C ASN A 375 -2.56 -20.74 20.72
N ARG A 376 -3.84 -20.40 20.90
CA ARG A 376 -4.96 -21.23 20.42
C ARG A 376 -5.10 -21.31 18.91
N LEU A 377 -4.62 -20.31 18.17
CA LEU A 377 -4.68 -20.28 16.72
C LEU A 377 -3.47 -20.96 16.04
N TYR A 378 -2.66 -21.73 16.75
CA TYR A 378 -1.41 -22.31 16.23
C TYR A 378 -0.44 -21.23 15.75
N ASN A 379 -0.31 -20.13 16.49
CA ASN A 379 0.60 -19.03 16.16
C ASN A 379 0.24 -18.25 14.88
N GLU A 380 -1.03 -18.22 14.52
CA GLU A 380 -1.54 -17.45 13.39
C GLU A 380 -2.27 -16.19 13.86
N CYS A 381 -2.11 -15.10 13.10
CA CYS A 381 -2.93 -13.92 13.31
C CYS A 381 -4.40 -14.22 12.98
N GLY A 382 -5.30 -14.00 13.93
CA GLY A 382 -6.73 -14.18 13.72
C GLY A 382 -7.37 -13.23 12.70
N PHE A 383 -6.63 -12.28 12.12
CA PHE A 383 -7.15 -11.30 11.14
C PHE A 383 -6.67 -11.54 9.72
N CYS A 384 -5.37 -11.82 9.54
CA CYS A 384 -4.76 -11.99 8.22
C CYS A 384 -4.18 -13.39 8.00
N GLU A 385 -4.34 -14.30 8.97
CA GLU A 385 -3.84 -15.68 8.94
C GLU A 385 -2.32 -15.79 8.74
N CYS A 386 -1.59 -14.67 8.83
CA CYS A 386 -0.15 -14.65 8.83
C CYS A 386 0.35 -15.57 9.93
N SER A 387 1.06 -16.63 9.54
CA SER A 387 1.81 -17.46 10.47
C SER A 387 2.93 -16.60 11.04
N ILE A 388 2.80 -16.27 12.32
CA ILE A 388 3.82 -15.53 13.03
C ILE A 388 5.02 -16.46 13.34
N MET A 389 4.88 -17.79 13.22
CA MET A 389 5.97 -18.77 13.37
C MET A 389 7.13 -18.55 12.40
N ALA A 390 6.90 -18.03 11.19
CA ALA A 390 7.99 -17.72 10.26
C ALA A 390 9.01 -16.74 10.86
N VAL A 391 8.63 -15.99 11.90
CA VAL A 391 9.52 -15.09 12.64
C VAL A 391 9.90 -15.66 14.02
N PHE A 392 8.99 -16.36 14.74
CA PHE A 392 9.27 -16.89 16.08
C PHE A 392 10.35 -17.98 16.13
N LEU A 393 10.52 -18.81 15.08
CA LEU A 393 11.62 -19.79 15.05
C LEU A 393 13.00 -19.12 15.05
N LYS A 394 13.08 -17.83 14.72
CA LYS A 394 14.34 -17.08 14.71
C LYS A 394 14.68 -16.46 16.06
N TYR A 395 13.69 -16.14 16.91
CA TYR A 395 13.88 -15.47 18.20
C TYR A 395 12.82 -15.93 19.21
N LYS A 396 13.20 -16.81 20.14
CA LYS A 396 12.34 -17.29 21.25
C LYS A 396 12.01 -16.18 22.27
N ASP A 397 12.75 -15.07 22.26
CA ASP A 397 12.71 -14.01 23.27
C ASP A 397 11.86 -12.77 22.90
N ASP A 398 11.04 -12.84 21.84
CA ASP A 398 10.45 -11.63 21.23
C ASP A 398 8.97 -11.34 21.56
N VAL A 399 8.39 -11.98 22.59
CA VAL A 399 7.02 -11.64 23.05
C VAL A 399 6.96 -10.17 23.47
N GLU A 400 8.02 -9.66 24.11
CA GLU A 400 8.10 -8.27 24.53
C GLU A 400 8.16 -7.32 23.34
N ALA A 401 9.04 -7.52 22.35
CA ALA A 401 9.12 -6.59 21.22
C ALA A 401 7.86 -6.59 20.34
N ARG A 402 7.00 -7.61 20.45
CA ARG A 402 5.70 -7.67 19.78
C ARG A 402 4.53 -7.20 20.63
N THR A 403 4.77 -6.91 21.90
CA THR A 403 3.73 -6.42 22.79
C THR A 403 3.25 -5.07 22.29
N ASN A 404 1.93 -4.91 22.16
CA ASN A 404 1.34 -3.62 21.84
C ASN A 404 1.29 -2.75 23.10
N HIS A 405 2.40 -2.09 23.42
CA HIS A 405 2.50 -1.18 24.55
C HIS A 405 1.49 -0.01 24.44
N GLU A 406 1.27 0.52 23.23
CA GLU A 406 0.29 1.60 23.01
C GLU A 406 -1.13 1.18 23.41
N ALA A 407 -1.52 -0.08 23.13
CA ALA A 407 -2.84 -0.60 23.54
C ALA A 407 -2.96 -0.78 25.06
N LEU A 408 -1.87 -1.17 25.74
CA LEU A 408 -1.83 -1.30 27.20
C LEU A 408 -1.87 0.07 27.88
N GLU A 409 -1.09 1.03 27.40
CA GLU A 409 -1.10 2.42 27.88
C GLU A 409 -2.49 3.06 27.70
N LEU A 410 -3.11 2.88 26.54
CA LEU A 410 -4.44 3.37 26.27
C LEU A 410 -5.49 2.70 27.17
N LEU A 411 -5.36 1.40 27.44
CA LEU A 411 -6.25 0.70 28.36
C LEU A 411 -6.11 1.25 29.78
N LYS A 412 -4.87 1.46 30.26
CA LYS A 412 -4.61 2.06 31.56
C LYS A 412 -5.25 3.45 31.66
N PHE A 413 -5.03 4.31 30.66
CA PHE A 413 -5.67 5.61 30.56
C PHE A 413 -7.21 5.53 30.65
N TYR A 414 -7.81 4.59 29.91
CA TYR A 414 -9.26 4.39 29.96
C TYR A 414 -9.78 3.89 31.30
N LYS A 415 -9.04 3.05 32.02
CA LYS A 415 -9.45 2.59 33.34
C LYS A 415 -9.34 3.68 34.39
N GLU A 416 -8.28 4.49 34.34
CA GLU A 416 -8.07 5.63 35.24
C GLU A 416 -9.18 6.68 35.07
N ASN A 417 -9.60 6.92 33.83
CA ASN A 417 -10.60 7.94 33.43
C ASN A 417 -11.96 7.31 33.04
N CYS A 418 -12.32 6.15 33.62
CA CYS A 418 -13.40 5.32 33.08
C CYS A 418 -14.80 5.97 33.13
N ILE A 419 -15.03 6.88 34.08
CA ILE A 419 -16.29 7.63 34.22
C ILE A 419 -16.33 8.77 33.20
N GLU A 420 -15.22 9.47 33.00
CA GLU A 420 -15.06 10.52 31.98
C GLU A 420 -15.21 9.95 30.57
N VAL A 421 -14.65 8.75 30.31
CA VAL A 421 -14.84 8.03 29.05
C VAL A 421 -16.32 7.72 28.81
N LEU A 422 -17.06 7.28 29.83
CA LEU A 422 -18.50 7.02 29.73
C LEU A 422 -19.29 8.31 29.47
N GLU A 423 -18.97 9.38 30.19
CA GLU A 423 -19.60 10.70 30.05
C GLU A 423 -19.40 11.25 28.64
N GLU A 424 -18.15 11.26 28.15
CA GLU A 424 -17.82 11.74 26.81
C GLU A 424 -18.45 10.86 25.73
N TRP A 425 -18.44 9.53 25.89
CA TRP A 425 -19.12 8.60 24.97
C TRP A 425 -20.64 8.82 24.94
N TRP A 426 -21.27 9.08 26.09
CA TRP A 426 -22.70 9.35 26.16
C TRP A 426 -23.04 10.66 25.46
N ALA A 427 -22.22 11.70 25.64
CA ALA A 427 -22.37 12.99 24.99
C ALA A 427 -21.93 12.99 23.52
N SER A 428 -21.14 12.01 23.07
CA SER A 428 -20.50 12.01 21.76
C SER A 428 -21.52 11.89 20.62
N ASP A 429 -21.14 12.43 19.47
CA ASP A 429 -21.81 12.14 18.22
C ASP A 429 -21.30 10.83 17.61
N ALA A 430 -22.09 10.30 16.69
CA ALA A 430 -21.78 9.07 15.96
C ALA A 430 -20.43 9.13 15.24
N PHE A 431 -20.07 10.29 14.69
CA PHE A 431 -18.84 10.45 13.92
C PHE A 431 -17.59 10.25 14.78
N GLN A 432 -17.63 10.49 16.10
CA GLN A 432 -16.47 10.34 16.99
C GLN A 432 -16.13 8.87 17.30
N LEU A 433 -17.02 7.94 16.93
CA LEU A 433 -16.87 6.50 17.16
C LEU A 433 -16.37 5.76 15.91
N GLY A 434 -16.17 6.45 14.80
CA GLY A 434 -15.85 5.82 13.52
C GLY A 434 -14.39 5.37 13.43
N PHE A 435 -14.13 4.07 13.50
CA PHE A 435 -12.77 3.52 13.39
C PHE A 435 -12.71 2.26 12.54
N CYS A 436 -11.85 2.25 11.54
CA CYS A 436 -11.63 1.09 10.69
C CYS A 436 -10.48 0.24 11.23
N LEU A 437 -10.80 -0.94 11.78
CA LEU A 437 -9.80 -1.90 12.24
C LEU A 437 -8.89 -2.43 11.11
N SER A 438 -9.35 -2.41 9.85
CA SER A 438 -8.57 -2.91 8.71
C SER A 438 -7.39 -1.99 8.39
N CYS A 439 -7.60 -0.67 8.33
CA CYS A 439 -6.53 0.29 8.03
C CYS A 439 -6.02 1.06 9.27
N SER A 440 -6.51 0.72 10.46
CA SER A 440 -6.20 1.38 11.74
C SER A 440 -6.34 2.91 11.68
N SER A 441 -7.40 3.39 11.03
CA SER A 441 -7.68 4.82 10.86
C SER A 441 -9.12 5.14 11.21
N TYR A 442 -9.29 6.30 11.80
CA TYR A 442 -10.54 7.00 11.91
C TYR A 442 -11.20 7.21 10.54
N SER A 443 -12.52 7.09 10.49
CA SER A 443 -13.33 7.40 9.31
C SER A 443 -14.77 7.74 9.68
N GLU A 444 -15.33 8.75 9.02
CA GLU A 444 -16.77 9.06 9.06
C GLU A 444 -17.56 8.26 8.04
N ASP A 445 -16.88 7.76 7.01
CA ASP A 445 -17.46 6.97 5.93
C ASP A 445 -17.17 5.50 6.19
N LEU A 446 -17.90 4.93 7.14
CA LEU A 446 -17.90 3.49 7.40
C LEU A 446 -18.93 2.79 6.51
N GLU A 447 -18.58 1.61 6.04
CA GLU A 447 -19.31 0.82 5.07
C GLU A 447 -19.35 -0.66 5.47
N ILE A 448 -20.38 -1.36 5.03
CA ILE A 448 -20.56 -2.81 5.18
C ILE A 448 -21.08 -3.40 3.88
N CYS A 449 -20.87 -4.69 3.66
CA CYS A 449 -21.57 -5.39 2.60
C CYS A 449 -22.90 -5.93 3.10
N VAL A 450 -23.99 -5.49 2.47
CA VAL A 450 -25.34 -5.90 2.86
C VAL A 450 -25.52 -7.41 2.80
N TYR A 451 -25.11 -8.04 1.69
CA TYR A 451 -25.24 -9.48 1.50
C TYR A 451 -24.53 -10.24 2.63
N CYS A 452 -23.26 -9.90 2.86
CA CYS A 452 -22.42 -10.53 3.88
C CYS A 452 -23.02 -10.37 5.28
N GLU A 453 -23.66 -9.24 5.60
CA GLU A 453 -24.34 -9.08 6.88
C GLU A 453 -25.68 -9.84 6.95
N LEU A 454 -26.42 -9.97 5.86
CA LEU A 454 -27.72 -10.66 5.84
C LEU A 454 -27.60 -12.18 5.93
N VAL A 455 -26.58 -12.79 5.33
CA VAL A 455 -26.37 -14.26 5.36
C VAL A 455 -25.91 -14.78 6.73
N LEU A 456 -25.39 -13.92 7.61
CA LEU A 456 -24.93 -14.34 8.93
C LEU A 456 -26.10 -14.74 9.84
N ARG A 457 -25.96 -15.87 10.54
CA ARG A 457 -26.90 -16.29 11.62
C ARG A 457 -27.14 -15.18 12.65
N ARG A 458 -26.14 -14.34 12.90
CA ARG A 458 -26.19 -13.17 13.80
C ARG A 458 -26.18 -11.86 13.02
N SER A 459 -27.07 -11.75 12.03
CA SER A 459 -27.17 -10.56 11.19
C SER A 459 -27.44 -9.29 12.01
N VAL A 460 -26.62 -8.26 11.78
CA VAL A 460 -26.86 -6.88 12.28
C VAL A 460 -27.87 -6.13 11.45
N LEU A 461 -28.31 -6.70 10.33
CA LEU A 461 -29.30 -6.09 9.47
C LEU A 461 -30.61 -6.87 9.56
N ARG A 462 -31.69 -6.18 9.24
CA ARG A 462 -32.97 -6.77 8.88
C ARG A 462 -33.40 -6.14 7.58
N THR A 463 -33.98 -6.94 6.72
CA THR A 463 -34.55 -6.54 5.44
C THR A 463 -35.95 -7.12 5.34
N ASP A 464 -36.78 -6.53 4.49
CA ASP A 464 -38.09 -7.07 4.12
C ASP A 464 -37.97 -8.13 3.00
N ALA A 465 -36.76 -8.37 2.49
CA ALA A 465 -36.49 -9.43 1.51
C ALA A 465 -36.68 -10.83 2.14
N GLU A 466 -37.29 -11.75 1.38
CA GLU A 466 -37.53 -13.14 1.79
C GLU A 466 -36.22 -13.91 2.06
N SER A 467 -35.15 -13.57 1.33
CA SER A 467 -33.82 -14.15 1.51
C SER A 467 -32.72 -13.11 1.24
N PRO A 468 -31.50 -13.32 1.77
CA PRO A 468 -30.33 -12.50 1.44
C PRO A 468 -30.04 -12.41 -0.07
N ASP A 469 -30.27 -13.50 -0.82
CA ASP A 469 -30.03 -13.58 -2.28
C ASP A 469 -31.03 -12.73 -3.09
N ASN A 470 -32.23 -12.52 -2.54
CA ASN A 470 -33.28 -11.71 -3.16
C ASN A 470 -33.13 -10.21 -2.87
N PHE A 471 -32.13 -9.80 -2.11
CA PHE A 471 -31.90 -8.39 -1.82
C PHE A 471 -31.59 -7.59 -3.09
N LYS A 472 -32.35 -6.51 -3.33
CA LYS A 472 -32.15 -5.57 -4.43
C LYS A 472 -31.86 -4.17 -3.87
N LYS A 473 -31.04 -3.40 -4.60
CA LYS A 473 -30.78 -1.98 -4.29
C LYS A 473 -32.12 -1.23 -4.21
N GLY A 474 -32.37 -0.53 -3.11
CA GLY A 474 -33.63 0.18 -2.83
C GLY A 474 -34.57 -0.53 -1.85
N MET A 475 -34.36 -1.82 -1.54
CA MET A 475 -35.08 -2.49 -0.46
C MET A 475 -34.74 -1.88 0.91
N LYS A 476 -35.72 -1.84 1.81
CA LYS A 476 -35.54 -1.27 3.15
C LYS A 476 -34.60 -2.15 3.99
N ILE A 477 -33.58 -1.53 4.55
CA ILE A 477 -32.67 -2.14 5.53
C ILE A 477 -32.76 -1.36 6.83
N ARG A 478 -32.71 -2.07 7.95
CA ARG A 478 -32.57 -1.50 9.29
C ARG A 478 -31.60 -2.30 10.15
N PHE A 479 -31.03 -1.67 11.16
CA PHE A 479 -30.16 -2.35 12.11
C PHE A 479 -30.93 -3.27 13.06
N ASN A 480 -30.30 -4.39 13.42
CA ASN A 480 -30.76 -5.37 14.38
C ASN A 480 -30.00 -5.20 15.70
N TYR A 481 -30.61 -4.47 16.66
CA TYR A 481 -30.00 -4.16 17.96
C TYR A 481 -29.30 -5.36 18.63
N LYS A 482 -29.92 -6.54 18.59
CA LYS A 482 -29.46 -7.75 19.28
C LYS A 482 -28.02 -8.15 18.94
N TRP A 483 -27.56 -7.87 17.71
CA TRP A 483 -26.30 -8.38 17.18
C TRP A 483 -25.27 -7.30 16.85
N LEU A 484 -25.54 -6.03 17.19
CA LEU A 484 -24.65 -4.90 16.88
C LEU A 484 -23.30 -4.94 17.60
N GLY A 485 -23.17 -5.67 18.72
CA GLY A 485 -21.93 -5.71 19.48
C GLY A 485 -20.71 -6.22 18.70
N GLY A 486 -20.92 -7.06 17.67
CA GLY A 486 -19.85 -7.53 16.80
C GLY A 486 -19.66 -6.71 15.51
N LEU A 487 -20.49 -5.70 15.26
CA LEU A 487 -20.44 -4.88 14.05
C LEU A 487 -19.08 -4.20 13.80
N PRO A 488 -18.34 -3.71 14.82
CA PRO A 488 -17.04 -3.06 14.60
C PRO A 488 -15.99 -3.96 13.95
N LEU A 489 -16.13 -5.28 14.07
CA LEU A 489 -15.29 -6.27 13.40
C LEU A 489 -15.44 -6.25 11.88
N ARG A 490 -16.60 -5.78 11.40
CA ARG A 490 -17.13 -6.11 10.08
C ARG A 490 -17.24 -4.90 9.17
N TRP A 491 -17.45 -3.71 9.73
CA TRP A 491 -17.38 -2.48 8.97
C TRP A 491 -15.95 -2.18 8.51
N GLN A 492 -15.85 -1.33 7.51
CA GLN A 492 -14.58 -0.78 7.02
C GLN A 492 -14.79 0.67 6.63
N CYS A 493 -13.72 1.46 6.55
CA CYS A 493 -13.84 2.76 5.90
C CYS A 493 -13.92 2.60 4.38
N SER A 494 -14.62 3.50 3.69
CA SER A 494 -14.62 3.61 2.23
C SER A 494 -13.20 3.70 1.63
N ASP A 495 -12.26 4.20 2.44
CA ASP A 495 -10.87 4.46 2.08
C ASP A 495 -9.93 3.25 2.27
N CYS A 496 -10.44 2.08 2.67
CA CYS A 496 -9.62 0.93 2.97
C CYS A 496 -9.17 0.24 1.67
N VAL A 497 -7.90 0.38 1.29
CA VAL A 497 -7.35 -0.24 0.05
C VAL A 497 -7.12 -1.73 0.16
N ASP A 498 -6.93 -2.26 1.37
CA ASP A 498 -6.61 -3.68 1.58
C ASP A 498 -7.71 -4.66 1.12
N ARG A 499 -8.75 -4.20 0.42
CA ARG A 499 -9.75 -5.02 -0.27
C ARG A 499 -10.14 -4.52 -1.66
N LEU A 500 -9.35 -3.66 -2.29
CA LEU A 500 -9.47 -3.45 -3.72
C LEU A 500 -8.88 -4.68 -4.43
N PHE A 501 -9.68 -5.46 -5.14
CA PHE A 501 -9.17 -6.49 -6.04
C PHE A 501 -9.03 -5.87 -7.43
N LYS A 502 -7.86 -6.06 -8.04
CA LYS A 502 -7.61 -5.67 -9.42
C LYS A 502 -8.21 -6.75 -10.33
N GLU A 503 -9.16 -6.39 -11.19
CA GLU A 503 -9.57 -7.29 -12.28
C GLU A 503 -8.46 -7.39 -13.33
N ASP A 504 -8.52 -8.41 -14.19
CA ASP A 504 -7.54 -8.66 -15.26
C ASP A 504 -7.33 -7.45 -16.20
N GLN A 505 -8.26 -6.49 -16.23
CA GLN A 505 -8.20 -5.27 -17.03
C GLN A 505 -7.72 -4.01 -16.27
N GLY A 506 -7.28 -4.15 -15.01
CA GLY A 506 -6.70 -3.05 -14.24
C GLY A 506 -7.71 -2.15 -13.51
N ALA A 507 -9.01 -2.44 -13.61
CA ALA A 507 -10.03 -1.82 -12.78
C ALA A 507 -9.97 -2.39 -11.35
N TRP A 508 -9.99 -1.50 -10.34
CA TRP A 508 -10.07 -1.90 -8.94
C TRP A 508 -11.55 -2.05 -8.54
N LYS A 509 -11.95 -3.25 -8.13
CA LYS A 509 -13.26 -3.48 -7.48
C LYS A 509 -13.09 -3.49 -5.97
N GLN A 510 -13.96 -2.77 -5.25
CA GLN A 510 -14.09 -2.90 -3.80
C GLN A 510 -14.65 -4.28 -3.44
N GLY A 511 -13.86 -5.08 -2.75
CA GLY A 511 -14.25 -6.36 -2.19
C GLY A 511 -15.11 -6.25 -0.94
N CYS A 512 -16.03 -7.23 -0.73
CA CYS A 512 -16.66 -7.43 0.58
C CYS A 512 -15.63 -7.95 1.60
N ASN A 513 -15.85 -7.64 2.89
CA ASN A 513 -15.10 -8.22 4.00
C ASN A 513 -15.29 -9.75 4.19
N HIS A 514 -16.03 -10.44 3.29
CA HIS A 514 -16.41 -11.85 3.39
C HIS A 514 -15.23 -12.81 3.64
N PHE A 515 -14.02 -12.39 3.25
CA PHE A 515 -12.81 -13.21 3.24
C PHE A 515 -11.94 -13.15 4.52
N LEU A 516 -12.00 -12.08 5.33
CA LEU A 516 -11.04 -11.89 6.45
C LEU A 516 -11.69 -11.74 7.82
N GLN A 517 -12.98 -12.07 7.95
CA GLN A 517 -13.56 -12.21 9.27
C GLN A 517 -13.17 -13.56 9.87
N ARG A 518 -11.92 -13.57 10.38
CA ARG A 518 -11.58 -14.03 11.72
C ARG A 518 -12.12 -15.42 12.04
N ARG A 519 -11.54 -16.47 11.44
CA ARG A 519 -11.94 -17.90 11.56
C ARG A 519 -13.42 -18.05 11.95
N SER A 520 -14.33 -17.61 11.08
CA SER A 520 -15.65 -18.22 11.06
C SER A 520 -15.46 -19.74 10.86
N PRO A 521 -16.20 -20.63 11.53
CA PRO A 521 -16.13 -22.08 11.27
C PRO A 521 -16.45 -22.44 9.81
N ILE A 522 -17.06 -21.53 9.07
CA ILE A 522 -17.45 -21.74 7.67
C ILE A 522 -16.33 -21.20 6.77
N LYS A 523 -15.44 -22.08 6.31
CA LYS A 523 -14.58 -21.80 5.15
C LYS A 523 -15.47 -21.63 3.92
N ILE A 524 -15.73 -20.39 3.53
CA ILE A 524 -16.31 -20.10 2.21
C ILE A 524 -15.13 -19.96 1.23
N THR A 525 -15.16 -20.71 0.13
CA THR A 525 -14.06 -20.72 -0.84
C THR A 525 -13.94 -19.38 -1.58
N LYS A 526 -12.72 -19.05 -2.05
CA LYS A 526 -12.46 -17.89 -2.92
C LYS A 526 -13.38 -17.90 -4.16
N GLU A 527 -13.60 -19.07 -4.76
CA GLU A 527 -14.55 -19.27 -5.86
C GLU A 527 -15.99 -18.91 -5.47
N TYR A 528 -16.48 -19.33 -4.31
CA TYR A 528 -17.83 -18.95 -3.86
C TYR A 528 -17.95 -17.43 -3.64
N ALA A 529 -16.89 -16.78 -3.14
CA ALA A 529 -16.87 -15.33 -2.93
C ALA A 529 -16.84 -14.53 -4.24
N GLU A 530 -16.06 -14.97 -5.22
CA GLU A 530 -16.00 -14.38 -6.57
C GLU A 530 -17.31 -14.56 -7.34
N HIS A 531 -17.98 -15.70 -7.18
CA HIS A 531 -19.21 -16.01 -7.92
C HIS A 531 -20.51 -15.50 -7.26
N ASN A 532 -20.59 -15.41 -5.93
CA ASN A 532 -21.86 -15.15 -5.24
C ASN A 532 -21.96 -13.80 -4.53
N CYS A 533 -20.85 -13.11 -4.24
CA CYS A 533 -20.93 -11.77 -3.65
C CYS A 533 -21.28 -10.74 -4.74
N LYS A 534 -22.57 -10.52 -4.99
CA LYS A 534 -23.07 -9.34 -5.73
C LYS A 534 -22.87 -8.10 -4.84
N ALA A 535 -21.61 -7.68 -4.68
CA ALA A 535 -21.19 -6.68 -3.70
C ALA A 535 -22.10 -5.44 -3.70
N THR A 536 -23.04 -5.40 -2.76
CA THR A 536 -23.78 -4.17 -2.44
C THR A 536 -23.18 -3.62 -1.17
N VAL A 537 -22.06 -2.94 -1.34
CA VAL A 537 -21.50 -2.11 -0.28
C VAL A 537 -22.46 -0.96 -0.04
N ILE A 538 -22.80 -0.71 1.22
CA ILE A 538 -23.61 0.43 1.65
C ILE A 538 -22.88 1.21 2.73
N ARG A 539 -22.99 2.53 2.70
CA ARG A 539 -22.47 3.37 3.79
C ARG A 539 -23.38 3.23 5.00
N LEU A 540 -22.81 3.07 6.19
CA LEU A 540 -23.59 2.96 7.42
C LEU A 540 -24.52 4.17 7.62
N LYS A 541 -24.07 5.37 7.24
CA LYS A 541 -24.85 6.60 7.32
C LYS A 541 -26.08 6.63 6.39
N GLU A 542 -26.12 5.77 5.38
CA GLU A 542 -27.28 5.61 4.49
C GLU A 542 -28.35 4.70 5.11
N ILE A 543 -28.04 3.99 6.20
CA ILE A 543 -29.00 3.17 6.94
C ILE A 543 -29.63 4.02 8.04
N LYS A 544 -30.96 4.00 8.13
CA LYS A 544 -31.73 4.75 9.14
C LYS A 544 -31.20 4.47 10.56
N ASN A 545 -31.12 5.51 11.37
CA ASN A 545 -30.67 5.48 12.78
C ASN A 545 -29.21 5.03 12.96
N TYR A 546 -28.33 5.27 11.98
CA TYR A 546 -26.90 4.91 12.04
C TYR A 546 -26.20 5.39 13.31
N GLY A 547 -26.51 6.61 13.79
CA GLY A 547 -25.85 7.16 14.97
C GLY A 547 -26.11 6.36 16.25
N PHE A 548 -27.35 5.89 16.43
CA PHE A 548 -27.70 4.98 17.52
C PHE A 548 -27.11 3.59 17.31
N ALA A 549 -26.91 3.15 16.06
CA ALA A 549 -26.26 1.87 15.77
C ALA A 549 -24.79 1.86 16.20
N LEU A 550 -24.05 2.96 15.94
CA LEU A 550 -22.65 3.11 16.36
C LEU A 550 -22.53 3.16 17.90
N LYS A 551 -23.41 3.88 18.60
CA LYS A 551 -23.48 3.84 20.07
C LYS A 551 -23.82 2.43 20.57
N SER A 552 -24.80 1.76 19.98
CA SER A 552 -25.18 0.39 20.36
C SER A 552 -24.05 -0.62 20.16
N ALA A 553 -23.24 -0.43 19.11
CA ALA A 553 -22.08 -1.28 18.82
C ALA A 553 -20.93 -1.10 19.82
N THR A 554 -20.80 0.09 20.42
CA THR A 554 -19.74 0.44 21.39
C THR A 554 -20.16 0.34 22.85
N PHE A 555 -21.46 0.37 23.13
CA PHE A 555 -22.04 0.37 24.48
C PHE A 555 -21.40 -0.67 25.42
N ARG A 556 -21.34 -1.93 24.98
CA ARG A 556 -20.76 -3.01 25.79
C ARG A 556 -19.24 -2.89 25.99
N LEU A 557 -18.52 -2.27 25.07
CA LEU A 557 -17.09 -2.00 25.21
C LEU A 557 -16.87 -0.97 26.32
N VAL A 558 -17.60 0.14 26.26
CA VAL A 558 -17.51 1.23 27.26
C VAL A 558 -17.86 0.72 28.65
N PHE A 559 -18.91 -0.10 28.78
CA PHE A 559 -19.27 -0.67 30.09
C PHE A 559 -18.27 -1.70 30.62
N LYS A 560 -17.56 -2.43 29.75
CA LYS A 560 -16.44 -3.30 30.17
C LYS A 560 -15.27 -2.48 30.71
N ILE A 561 -14.94 -1.37 30.05
CA ILE A 561 -13.92 -0.42 30.54
C ILE A 561 -14.35 0.19 31.87
N LEU A 562 -15.59 0.70 31.95
CA LEU A 562 -16.16 1.30 33.15
C LEU A 562 -16.07 0.34 34.34
N ARG A 563 -16.53 -0.89 34.15
CA ARG A 563 -16.47 -1.92 35.18
C ARG A 563 -15.04 -2.20 35.63
N ALA A 564 -14.12 -2.42 34.68
CA ALA A 564 -12.72 -2.70 34.98
C ALA A 564 -12.06 -1.55 35.76
N GLY A 565 -12.32 -0.29 35.40
CA GLY A 565 -11.80 0.88 36.11
C GLY A 565 -12.37 1.03 37.53
N ILE A 566 -13.68 0.81 37.72
CA ILE A 566 -14.31 0.87 39.05
C ILE A 566 -13.80 -0.26 39.97
N GLU A 567 -13.65 -1.48 39.43
CA GLU A 567 -13.12 -2.63 40.15
C GLU A 567 -11.67 -2.40 40.57
N GLU A 568 -10.83 -1.85 39.68
CA GLU A 568 -9.42 -1.56 39.95
C GLU A 568 -9.23 -0.48 41.03
N LYS A 569 -10.11 0.52 41.08
CA LYS A 569 -10.14 1.53 42.16
C LYS A 569 -10.71 1.00 43.49
N GLY A 570 -11.13 -0.26 43.56
CA GLY A 570 -11.75 -0.84 44.77
C GLY A 570 -13.11 -0.21 45.13
N HIS A 571 -13.76 0.47 44.17
CA HIS A 571 -14.97 1.25 44.40
C HIS A 571 -16.26 0.47 44.14
N PHE A 572 -16.21 -0.82 43.79
CA PHE A 572 -17.40 -1.62 43.51
C PHE A 572 -18.18 -2.03 44.78
N ARG A 573 -18.55 -1.03 45.60
CA ARG A 573 -19.43 -1.16 46.78
C ARG A 573 -20.90 -1.07 46.35
N ASN A 574 -21.82 -1.46 47.24
CA ASN A 574 -23.27 -1.57 46.96
C ASN A 574 -23.87 -0.38 46.19
N GLY A 575 -23.56 0.87 46.59
CA GLY A 575 -24.09 2.07 45.94
C GLY A 575 -23.62 2.26 44.49
N ILE A 576 -22.32 2.07 44.22
CA ILE A 576 -21.75 2.19 42.87
C ILE A 576 -22.22 1.05 41.97
N SER A 577 -22.28 -0.18 42.50
CA SER A 577 -22.81 -1.34 41.77
C SER A 577 -24.27 -1.12 41.34
N GLN A 578 -25.12 -0.61 42.23
CA GLN A 578 -26.52 -0.31 41.93
C GLN A 578 -26.65 0.76 40.83
N THR A 579 -25.90 1.87 40.94
CA THR A 579 -25.89 2.94 39.93
C THR A 579 -25.37 2.43 38.58
N TYR A 580 -24.31 1.61 38.58
CA TYR A 580 -23.76 0.97 37.38
C TYR A 580 -24.82 0.12 36.65
N TRP A 581 -25.50 -0.80 37.34
CA TRP A 581 -26.49 -1.69 36.72
C TRP A 581 -27.73 -0.94 36.26
N LEU A 582 -28.15 0.08 37.01
CA LEU A 582 -29.26 0.95 36.63
C LEU A 582 -28.92 1.72 35.34
N LEU A 583 -27.71 2.28 35.26
CA LEU A 583 -27.23 3.01 34.09
C LEU A 583 -27.12 2.09 32.87
N TYR A 584 -26.52 0.90 33.03
CA TYR A 584 -26.42 -0.12 31.97
C TYR A 584 -27.81 -0.43 31.40
N SER A 585 -28.77 -0.73 32.27
CA SER A 585 -30.12 -1.13 31.87
C SER A 585 -30.88 0.00 31.16
N ARG A 586 -30.77 1.23 31.67
CA ARG A 586 -31.42 2.42 31.09
C ARG A 586 -30.82 2.80 29.74
N ILE A 587 -29.50 2.79 29.60
CA ILE A 587 -28.83 3.06 28.32
C ILE A 587 -29.18 1.99 27.30
N GLN A 588 -29.17 0.71 27.69
CA GLN A 588 -29.60 -0.39 26.82
C GLN A 588 -31.05 -0.21 26.35
N TYR A 589 -31.98 0.13 27.24
CA TYR A 589 -33.37 0.41 26.88
C TYR A 589 -33.47 1.62 25.95
N PHE A 590 -32.76 2.70 26.25
CA PHE A 590 -32.73 3.92 25.44
C PHE A 590 -32.25 3.63 24.01
N LEU A 591 -31.11 2.96 23.86
CA LEU A 591 -30.51 2.66 22.55
C LEU A 591 -31.40 1.72 21.73
N ARG A 592 -31.97 0.68 22.37
CA ARG A 592 -32.87 -0.27 21.69
C ARG A 592 -34.12 0.42 21.15
N ASN A 593 -34.75 1.31 21.92
CA ASN A 593 -35.96 2.01 21.49
C ASN A 593 -35.65 3.09 20.44
N SER A 594 -34.56 3.84 20.62
CA SER A 594 -34.10 4.86 19.66
C SER A 594 -33.78 4.24 18.29
N LEU A 595 -33.12 3.08 18.27
CA LEU A 595 -32.80 2.37 17.03
C LEU A 595 -34.05 1.90 16.27
N ASN A 596 -35.13 1.59 16.98
CA ASN A 596 -36.42 1.25 16.38
C ASN A 596 -37.22 2.49 15.92
N GLY A 597 -36.71 3.70 16.12
CA GLY A 597 -37.35 4.95 15.74
C GLY A 597 -38.49 5.38 16.66
N ARG A 598 -38.57 4.86 17.88
CA ARG A 598 -39.50 5.37 18.89
C ARG A 598 -39.01 6.74 19.38
N LYS A 599 -39.80 7.78 19.11
CA LYS A 599 -39.65 9.10 19.70
C LYS A 599 -40.85 9.33 20.61
N SER A 600 -40.61 9.51 21.90
CA SER A 600 -41.64 9.82 22.90
C SER A 600 -41.05 10.73 23.97
N VAL A 601 -41.91 11.43 24.71
CA VAL A 601 -41.52 12.25 25.87
C VAL A 601 -40.71 11.41 26.88
N GLU A 602 -41.11 10.15 27.09
CA GLU A 602 -40.40 9.16 27.90
C GLU A 602 -38.92 9.00 27.50
N MET A 603 -38.59 9.06 26.20
CA MET A 603 -37.21 8.90 25.74
C MET A 603 -36.33 10.11 26.06
N GLU A 604 -36.89 11.32 26.02
CA GLU A 604 -36.17 12.54 26.40
C GLU A 604 -35.98 12.61 27.91
N GLU A 605 -37.01 12.26 28.70
CA GLU A 605 -36.88 12.12 30.16
C GLU A 605 -35.84 11.08 30.55
N LEU A 606 -35.83 9.94 29.84
CA LEU A 606 -34.83 8.90 30.06
C LEU A 606 -33.41 9.39 29.74
N LYS A 607 -33.24 10.19 28.68
CA LYS A 607 -31.94 10.77 28.32
C LYS A 607 -31.42 11.70 29.42
N VAL A 608 -32.28 12.60 29.94
CA VAL A 608 -31.96 13.48 31.07
C VAL A 608 -31.60 12.66 32.32
N ASN A 609 -32.38 11.63 32.60
CA ASN A 609 -32.13 10.75 33.74
C ASN A 609 -30.80 9.99 33.64
N ILE A 610 -30.45 9.49 32.45
CA ILE A 610 -29.15 8.84 32.21
C ILE A 610 -28.01 9.83 32.50
N SER A 611 -28.09 11.07 32.01
CA SER A 611 -27.07 12.08 32.30
C SER A 611 -26.95 12.38 33.80
N ARG A 612 -28.07 12.43 34.53
CA ARG A 612 -28.05 12.55 36.01
C ARG A 612 -27.34 11.37 36.67
N LEU A 613 -27.64 10.13 36.26
CA LEU A 613 -27.01 8.92 36.81
C LEU A 613 -25.49 8.86 36.54
N ILE A 614 -25.03 9.37 35.38
CA ILE A 614 -23.60 9.53 35.11
C ILE A 614 -22.97 10.52 36.10
N GLY A 615 -23.65 11.65 36.35
CA GLY A 615 -23.22 12.63 37.36
C GLY A 615 -23.16 12.07 38.77
N GLU A 616 -24.13 11.24 39.16
CA GLU A 616 -24.13 10.53 40.45
C GLU A 616 -22.96 9.55 40.56
N LEU A 617 -22.70 8.77 39.51
CA LEU A 617 -21.58 7.84 39.46
C LEU A 617 -20.24 8.58 39.64
N LYS A 618 -20.09 9.74 39.00
CA LYS A 618 -18.93 10.63 39.13
C LYS A 618 -18.78 11.17 40.56
N ALA A 619 -19.87 11.66 41.15
CA ALA A 619 -19.88 12.14 42.54
C ALA A 619 -19.52 11.04 43.56
N HIS A 620 -19.95 9.79 43.31
CA HIS A 620 -19.58 8.66 44.16
C HIS A 620 -18.09 8.31 44.07
N SER A 621 -17.45 8.51 42.92
CA SER A 621 -16.01 8.28 42.75
C SER A 621 -15.18 9.29 43.55
N TYR A 622 -15.50 10.58 43.44
CA TYR A 622 -14.74 11.64 44.14
C TYR A 622 -14.93 11.68 45.66
N ARG A 623 -15.97 11.03 46.21
CA ARG A 623 -16.16 10.94 47.68
C ARG A 623 -15.28 9.87 48.35
N ASN A 624 -14.66 8.99 47.56
CA ASN A 624 -13.82 7.90 48.08
C ASN A 624 -12.31 8.12 47.82
N GLU A 625 -11.94 9.20 47.12
CA GLU A 625 -10.58 9.76 47.06
C GLU A 625 -10.40 10.75 48.21
#